data_AF-A0A7C4BBI7-F1
#
_entry.id   AF-A0A7C4BBI7-F1
#
_cell.length_a   1.000
_cell.length_b   1.000
_cell.length_c   1.000
_cell.angle_alpha   90.00
_cell.angle_beta   90.00
_cell.angle_gamma   90.00
#
_symmetry.space_group_name_H-M   'P 1'
#
loop_
_entity.id
_entity.type
_entity.pdbx_description
1 polymer ?
#
loop_
_entity_poly.entity_id
_entity_poly.type
_entity_poly.pdbx_seq_one_letter_code
_entity_poly.pdbx_strand_id
1 'polypeptide(L)' 'AYRLLELDGIKSVDIEIKEIDVETLSLTITIEGSNIDFEKVRGTLEKLNVVVHSINKIYVSKD' A
#
# COMPACT_ATOMS: atom_id res chain seq x y z
N ALA A 1 2.83 4.87 6.17
CA ALA A 1 2.78 3.57 6.89
C ALA A 1 1.67 3.53 7.94
N TYR A 2 1.73 4.31 9.02
CA TYR A 2 0.76 4.20 10.14
C TYR A 2 -0.71 4.30 9.75
N ARG A 3 -1.09 5.21 8.85
CA ARG A 3 -2.48 5.34 8.35
C ARG A 3 -3.03 4.09 7.69
N LEU A 4 -2.17 3.26 7.08
CA LEU A 4 -2.57 2.00 6.47
C LEU A 4 -2.74 0.90 7.53
N LEU A 5 -1.91 0.90 8.58
CA LEU A 5 -2.03 -0.04 9.71
C LEU A 5 -3.32 0.20 10.54
N GLU A 6 -3.94 1.38 10.44
CA GLU A 6 -5.24 1.68 11.06
C GLU A 6 -6.42 1.03 10.33
N LEU A 7 -6.23 0.49 9.12
CA LEU A 7 -7.31 -0.16 8.36
C LEU A 7 -7.51 -1.60 8.84
N ASP A 8 -8.78 -2.01 8.90
CA ASP A 8 -9.16 -3.37 9.28
C ASP A 8 -8.50 -4.41 8.36
N GLY A 9 -8.02 -5.49 8.98
CA GLY A 9 -7.43 -6.63 8.27
C GLY A 9 -5.97 -6.45 7.87
N ILE A 10 -5.37 -5.25 8.00
CA ILE A 10 -3.94 -5.05 7.73
C ILE A 10 -3.10 -5.41 8.96
N LYS A 11 -2.15 -6.34 8.78
CA LYS A 11 -1.22 -6.79 9.81
C LYS A 11 0.14 -6.09 9.72
N SER A 12 0.63 -5.90 8.50
CA SER A 12 1.93 -5.28 8.25
C SER A 12 1.90 -4.43 6.99
N VAL A 13 2.76 -3.40 6.99
CA VAL A 13 2.99 -2.53 5.85
C VAL A 13 4.49 -2.33 5.73
N ASP A 14 5.03 -2.72 4.60
CA ASP A 14 6.42 -2.51 4.22
C ASP A 14 6.48 -1.48 3.08
N ILE A 15 7.45 -0.57 3.15
CA ILE A 15 7.63 0.50 2.16
C ILE A 15 9.11 0.54 1.76
N GLU A 16 9.34 0.30 0.49
CA GLU A 16 10.66 0.37 -0.14
C GLU A 16 10.72 1.58 -1.07
N ILE A 17 11.77 2.39 -0.94
CA ILE A 17 12.04 3.48 -1.88
C ILE A 17 12.80 2.89 -3.06
N LYS A 18 12.22 2.97 -4.26
CA LYS A 18 12.84 2.48 -5.50
C LYS A 18 13.72 3.53 -6.15
N GLU A 19 13.23 4.76 -6.20
CA GLU A 19 13.91 5.86 -6.88
C GLU A 19 13.56 7.20 -6.23
N ILE A 20 14.52 8.11 -6.28
CA ILE A 20 14.39 9.49 -5.79
C ILE A 20 14.71 10.40 -6.96
N ASP A 21 13.69 11.09 -7.46
CA ASP A 21 13.80 12.13 -8.47
C ASP A 21 13.77 13.52 -7.82
N VAL A 22 13.99 14.55 -8.64
CA VAL A 22 14.02 15.95 -8.19
C VAL A 22 12.73 16.36 -7.47
N GLU A 23 11.58 15.84 -7.92
CA GLU A 23 10.26 16.24 -7.39
C GLU A 23 9.42 15.07 -6.87
N THR A 24 9.82 13.82 -7.14
CA THR A 24 8.98 12.64 -6.87
C THR A 24 9.78 11.50 -6.25
N LEU A 25 9.08 10.69 -5.45
CA LEU A 25 9.60 9.43 -4.91
C LEU A 25 8.81 8.28 -5.49
N SER A 26 9.51 7.32 -6.08
CA SER A 26 8.90 6.06 -6.51
C SER A 26 8.98 5.05 -5.37
N LEU A 27 7.82 4.57 -4.92
CA LEU A 27 7.70 3.65 -3.79
C LEU A 27 7.15 2.29 -4.24
N THR A 28 7.64 1.22 -3.62
CA THR A 28 6.96 -0.08 -3.60
C THR A 28 6.38 -0.28 -2.20
N ILE A 29 5.06 -0.49 -2.13
CA ILE A 29 4.35 -0.70 -0.87
C ILE A 29 3.81 -2.13 -0.87
N THR A 30 4.22 -2.90 0.13
CA THR A 30 3.69 -4.26 0.36
C THR A 30 2.80 -4.25 1.59
N ILE A 31 1.59 -4.79 1.46
CA ILE A 31 0.60 -4.85 2.53
C ILE A 31 0.25 -6.32 2.73
N GLU A 32 0.36 -6.79 3.97
CA GLU A 32 -0.02 -8.16 4.33
C GLU A 32 -1.05 -8.14 5.45
N GLY A 33 -1.94 -9.13 5.42
CA GLY A 33 -3.12 -9.15 6.26
C GLY A 33 -4.17 -10.14 5.78
N SER A 34 -5.37 -10.03 6.34
CA SER A 34 -6.51 -10.86 6.01
C SER A 34 -7.69 -10.01 5.56
N ASN A 35 -8.40 -10.45 4.53
CA ASN A 35 -9.58 -9.77 3.98
C ASN A 35 -9.34 -8.27 3.71
N ILE A 36 -8.19 -7.93 3.11
CA ILE A 36 -7.79 -6.55 2.84
C ILE A 36 -8.74 -5.93 1.81
N ASP A 37 -9.35 -4.80 2.19
CA ASP A 37 -10.15 -3.98 1.30
C ASP A 37 -9.26 -3.03 0.50
N PHE A 38 -9.03 -3.37 -0.77
CA PHE A 38 -8.16 -2.59 -1.66
C PHE A 38 -8.67 -1.16 -1.88
N GLU A 39 -9.99 -0.93 -1.93
CA GLU A 39 -10.52 0.41 -2.18
C GLU A 39 -10.27 1.33 -0.98
N LYS A 40 -10.37 0.81 0.25
CA LYS A 40 -9.98 1.56 1.46
C LYS A 40 -8.49 1.88 1.48
N VAL A 41 -7.65 0.92 1.08
CA VAL A 41 -6.20 1.14 0.94
C VAL A 41 -5.92 2.24 -0.08
N ARG A 42 -6.49 2.13 -1.29
CA ARG A 42 -6.32 3.09 -2.38
C ARG A 42 -6.76 4.49 -1.96
N GLY A 43 -7.96 4.61 -1.38
CA GLY A 43 -8.46 5.90 -0.89
C GLY A 43 -7.62 6.49 0.26
N THR A 44 -6.98 5.66 1.08
CA THR A 44 -6.06 6.14 2.12
C THR A 44 -4.75 6.66 1.53
N LEU A 45 -4.22 6.00 0.50
CA LEU A 45 -3.04 6.47 -0.24
C LEU A 45 -3.31 7.79 -0.97
N GLU A 46 -4.46 7.91 -1.64
CA GLU A 46 -4.85 9.14 -2.34
C GLU A 46 -4.98 10.34 -1.38
N LYS A 47 -5.53 10.14 -0.18
CA LYS A 47 -5.58 11.17 0.89
C LYS A 47 -4.19 11.63 1.36
N LEU A 48 -3.16 10.81 1.14
CA LEU A 48 -1.76 11.12 1.43
C LEU A 48 -1.02 11.68 0.21
N ASN A 49 -1.73 12.05 -0.86
CA ASN A 49 -1.19 12.50 -2.14
C ASN A 49 -0.29 11.44 -2.82
N VAL A 50 -0.52 10.16 -2.56
CA VAL A 50 0.15 9.05 -3.24
C VAL A 50 -0.72 8.57 -4.40
N VAL A 51 -0.12 8.50 -5.59
CA VAL A 51 -0.77 7.95 -6.79
C VAL A 51 -0.35 6.49 -6.98
N VAL A 52 -1.33 5.58 -7.07
CA VAL A 52 -1.07 4.17 -7.39
C VAL A 52 -0.92 4.02 -8.91
N HIS A 53 0.31 3.79 -9.37
CA HIS A 53 0.62 3.59 -10.79
C HIS A 53 0.28 2.18 -11.28
N SER A 54 0.58 1.16 -10.47
CA SER A 54 0.37 -0.25 -10.81
C SER A 54 0.17 -1.11 -9.56
N ILE A 55 -0.46 -2.26 -9.75
CA ILE A 55 -0.51 -3.34 -8.76
C ILE A 55 0.40 -4.45 -9.26
N ASN A 56 1.52 -4.66 -8.57
CA ASN A 56 2.55 -5.58 -9.06
C ASN A 56 2.28 -7.04 -8.67
N LYS A 57 1.73 -7.26 -7.48
CA LYS A 57 1.49 -8.59 -6.92
C LYS A 57 0.20 -8.60 -6.12
N ILE A 58 -0.60 -9.64 -6.33
CA ILE A 58 -1.75 -9.97 -5.50
C ILE A 58 -1.52 -11.37 -4.96
N TYR A 59 -1.67 -11.54 -3.66
CA TYR A 59 -1.61 -12.85 -3.01
C TYR A 59 -2.95 -13.12 -2.32
N VAL A 60 -3.57 -14.24 -2.67
CA VAL A 60 -4.79 -14.74 -2.03
C VAL A 60 -4.56 -16.20 -1.73
N SER A 61 -4.69 -16.57 -0.47
CA SER A 61 -4.72 -17.95 -0.02
C SER A 61 -6.06 -18.23 0.63
N LYS A 62 -6.49 -19.48 0.52
CA LYS A 62 -7.57 -20.02 1.34
C LYS A 62 -6.91 -20.98 2.32
N ASP A 63 -7.28 -20.87 3.59
CA ASP A 63 -6.94 -21.90 4.58
C ASP A 63 -7.64 -23.23 4.24
#